data_AF-A0A5R9KB64-F1
#
_entry.id   AF-A0A5R9KB64-F1
#
_cell.length_a   1.000
_cell.length_b   1.000
_cell.length_c   1.000
_cell.angle_alpha   90.00
_cell.angle_beta   90.00
_cell.angle_gamma   90.00
#
_symmetry.space_group_name_H-M   'P 1'
#
loop_
_entity.id
_entity.type
_entity.pdbx_description
1 polymer ?
#
loop_
_entity_poly.entity_id
_entity_poly.type
_entity_poly.pdbx_seq_one_letter_code
_entity_poly.pdbx_strand_id
1 'polypeptide(L)'
;MSLRSFIEWRIPEPIQAKYSFQILEADHKFTYWNLCPYCGHHLTYIASGWEECEDTGLWIVEFLDNDCWSEPDHDAQRAEWVKWMDEHCPFPYVYQLSVDERVRIELKEKYRFYFKK
;
A
#
# COMPACT_ATOMS: atom_id res chain seq x y z
N MET A 1 -29.55 30.49 -11.96
CA MET A 1 -29.22 29.07 -11.74
C MET A 1 -27.80 28.86 -12.22
N SER A 2 -26.86 28.69 -11.30
CA SER A 2 -25.42 28.61 -11.59
C SER A 2 -25.06 27.17 -11.96
N LEU A 3 -24.60 26.99 -13.21
CA LEU A 3 -24.05 25.73 -13.70
C LEU A 3 -22.71 25.51 -12.99
N ARG A 4 -22.74 24.81 -11.85
CA ARG A 4 -21.53 24.23 -11.25
C ARG A 4 -21.03 23.17 -12.22
N SER A 5 -19.98 23.50 -12.94
CA SER A 5 -19.16 22.59 -13.73
C SER A 5 -18.74 21.42 -12.85
N PHE A 6 -19.39 20.27 -13.06
CA PHE A 6 -18.93 18.99 -12.59
C PHE A 6 -17.63 18.67 -13.35
N ILE A 7 -16.50 18.92 -12.70
CA ILE A 7 -15.25 18.32 -13.14
C ILE A 7 -15.34 16.85 -12.71
N GLU A 8 -15.90 16.02 -13.59
CA GLU A 8 -15.58 14.60 -13.58
C GLU A 8 -14.05 14.52 -13.70
N TRP A 9 -13.36 14.26 -12.59
CA TRP A 9 -11.94 13.92 -12.59
C TRP A 9 -11.78 12.52 -13.20
N ARG A 10 -12.06 12.40 -14.51
CA ARG A 10 -11.45 11.35 -15.31
C ARG A 10 -10.00 11.78 -15.46
N ILE A 11 -9.08 10.99 -14.88
CA ILE A 11 -7.69 11.03 -15.29
C ILE A 11 -7.72 10.93 -16.81
N PRO A 12 -7.29 11.96 -17.56
CA PRO A 12 -7.41 11.93 -19.00
C PRO A 12 -6.56 10.74 -19.49
N GLU A 13 -7.16 9.88 -20.32
CA GLU A 13 -6.51 8.70 -20.93
C GLU A 13 -5.10 8.93 -21.52
N PRO A 14 -4.66 10.15 -21.94
CA PRO A 14 -3.29 10.36 -22.42
C PRO A 14 -2.18 10.13 -21.38
N ILE A 15 -2.48 10.11 -20.07
CA ILE A 15 -1.43 10.02 -19.04
C ILE A 15 -0.92 8.58 -18.90
N GLN A 16 -1.78 7.56 -19.04
CA GLN A 16 -1.38 6.15 -18.97
C GLN A 16 -0.50 5.72 -20.16
N ALA A 17 -0.64 6.35 -21.33
CA ALA A 17 0.13 5.99 -22.52
C ALA A 17 1.51 6.67 -22.59
N LYS A 18 1.74 7.74 -21.81
CA LYS A 18 2.99 8.52 -21.86
C LYS A 18 4.03 8.07 -20.84
N TYR A 19 3.62 7.39 -19.78
CA TYR A 19 4.48 7.04 -18.66
C TYR A 19 4.42 5.54 -18.37
N SER A 20 5.54 4.96 -17.91
CA SER A 20 5.66 3.54 -17.58
C SER A 20 4.94 3.13 -16.29
N PHE A 21 4.24 4.07 -15.63
CA PHE A 21 3.56 3.86 -14.36
C PHE A 21 2.03 4.00 -14.50
N GLN A 22 1.31 3.29 -13.64
CA GLN A 22 -0.15 3.42 -13.50
C GLN A 22 -0.49 4.45 -12.43
N ILE A 23 -1.64 5.11 -12.58
CA ILE A 23 -2.13 6.10 -11.61
C ILE A 23 -3.24 5.47 -10.79
N LEU A 24 -3.10 5.50 -9.47
CA LEU A 24 -4.04 4.93 -8.52
C LEU A 24 -4.45 5.95 -7.45
N GLU A 25 -5.52 5.65 -6.73
CA GLU A 25 -5.92 6.40 -5.55
C GLU A 25 -4.96 6.13 -4.39
N ALA A 26 -4.70 7.14 -3.57
CA ALA A 26 -3.80 7.03 -2.42
C ALA A 26 -4.21 5.93 -1.42
N ASP A 27 -5.50 5.62 -1.30
CA ASP A 27 -6.04 4.57 -0.41
C ASP A 27 -6.10 3.18 -1.07
N HIS A 28 -5.50 3.01 -2.25
CA HIS A 28 -5.46 1.72 -2.92
C HIS A 28 -4.71 0.68 -2.07
N LYS A 29 -5.33 -0.49 -1.90
CA LYS A 29 -4.78 -1.62 -1.14
C LYS A 29 -4.11 -2.62 -2.09
N PHE A 30 -2.89 -3.02 -1.77
CA PHE A 30 -2.13 -3.99 -2.55
C PHE A 30 -2.08 -5.33 -1.83
N THR A 31 -2.77 -6.34 -2.34
CA THR A 31 -2.76 -7.69 -1.75
C THR A 31 -1.75 -8.58 -2.46
N TYR A 32 -0.82 -9.12 -1.68
CA TYR A 32 0.18 -10.07 -2.15
C TYR A 32 -0.05 -11.46 -1.55
N TRP A 33 -0.23 -12.44 -2.43
CA TRP A 33 -0.48 -13.82 -2.05
C TRP A 33 0.79 -14.50 -1.56
N ASN A 34 0.69 -15.11 -0.38
CA ASN A 34 1.75 -15.91 0.27
C ASN A 34 3.07 -15.16 0.48
N LEU A 35 2.99 -13.87 0.80
CA LEU A 35 4.16 -13.00 0.93
C LEU A 35 4.66 -12.85 2.37
N CYS A 36 3.84 -13.17 3.38
CA CYS A 36 4.25 -13.06 4.78
C CYS A 36 5.46 -13.97 5.04
N PRO A 37 6.61 -13.42 5.48
CA PRO A 37 7.83 -14.21 5.66
C PRO A 37 7.77 -15.13 6.89
N TYR A 38 6.85 -14.89 7.81
CA TYR A 38 6.72 -15.66 9.05
C TYR A 38 5.81 -16.88 8.90
N CYS A 39 4.64 -16.70 8.28
CA CYS A 39 3.61 -17.74 8.23
C CYS A 39 3.17 -18.13 6.81
N GLY A 40 3.70 -17.47 5.77
CA GLY A 40 3.34 -17.73 4.38
C GLY A 40 1.91 -17.32 4.00
N HIS A 41 1.19 -16.58 4.86
CA HIS A 41 -0.11 -16.00 4.52
C HIS A 41 0.03 -14.75 3.64
N HIS A 42 -1.11 -14.18 3.25
CA HIS A 42 -1.17 -13.00 2.42
C HIS A 42 -0.86 -11.75 3.23
N LEU A 43 -0.28 -10.75 2.55
CA LEU A 43 -0.06 -9.42 3.10
C LEU A 43 -0.88 -8.41 2.31
N THR A 44 -1.57 -7.53 3.01
CA THR A 44 -2.20 -6.35 2.41
C THR A 44 -1.35 -5.13 2.75
N TYR A 45 -0.87 -4.42 1.74
CA TYR A 45 -0.13 -3.17 1.93
C TYR A 45 -1.01 -1.96 1.65
N ILE A 46 -0.80 -0.92 2.45
CA ILE A 46 -1.41 0.40 2.27
C ILE A 46 -0.30 1.44 2.33
N ALA A 47 -0.31 2.38 1.40
CA ALA A 47 0.61 3.49 1.42
C ALA A 47 0.28 4.45 2.57
N SER A 48 1.26 4.68 3.45
CA SER A 48 1.12 5.50 4.66
C SER A 48 1.96 6.78 4.63
N GLY A 49 2.86 6.91 3.65
CA GLY A 49 3.67 8.11 3.44
C GLY A 49 3.94 8.40 1.98
N TRP A 50 4.19 9.67 1.67
CA TRP A 50 4.15 10.18 0.30
C TRP A 50 5.24 11.22 0.03
N GLU A 51 5.78 11.19 -1.18
CA GLU A 51 6.67 12.20 -1.75
C GLU A 51 6.02 12.77 -3.03
N GLU A 52 5.99 14.10 -3.17
CA GLU A 52 5.42 14.74 -4.36
C GLU A 52 6.41 14.69 -5.54
N CYS A 53 5.93 14.27 -6.71
CA CYS A 53 6.69 14.30 -7.94
C CYS A 53 6.45 15.62 -8.66
N GLU A 54 7.38 16.57 -8.53
CA GLU A 54 7.28 17.95 -9.05
C GLU A 54 6.93 18.01 -10.55
N ASP A 55 7.42 17.05 -11.35
CA ASP A 55 7.18 17.01 -12.81
C ASP A 55 5.73 16.67 -13.18
N THR A 56 5.01 15.98 -12.31
CA THR A 56 3.67 15.43 -12.60
C THR A 56 2.58 15.93 -11.67
N GLY A 57 2.94 16.47 -10.50
CA GLY A 57 1.99 16.78 -9.41
C GLY A 57 1.33 15.54 -8.81
N LEU A 58 1.84 14.34 -9.11
CA LEU A 58 1.40 13.08 -8.54
C LEU A 58 2.30 12.66 -7.38
N TRP A 59 1.83 11.72 -6.58
CA TRP A 59 2.53 11.26 -5.39
C TRP A 59 3.23 9.92 -5.63
N ILE A 60 4.38 9.75 -5.00
CA ILE A 60 5.18 8.53 -4.93
C ILE A 60 5.07 8.02 -3.50
N VAL A 61 4.87 6.72 -3.31
CA VAL A 61 4.81 6.13 -1.98
C VAL A 61 6.18 6.12 -1.32
N GLU A 62 6.29 6.60 -0.07
CA GLU A 62 7.52 6.59 0.72
C GLU A 62 7.47 5.59 1.87
N PHE A 63 6.33 5.49 2.55
CA PHE A 63 6.11 4.56 3.65
C PHE A 63 4.93 3.66 3.35
N LEU A 64 5.03 2.43 3.86
CA LEU A 64 4.04 1.39 3.72
C LEU A 64 3.70 0.82 5.09
N ASP A 65 2.41 0.62 5.31
CA ASP A 65 1.92 -0.23 6.39
C ASP A 65 1.45 -1.55 5.77
N ASN A 66 1.48 -2.64 6.55
CA ASN A 66 0.98 -3.92 6.11
C ASN A 66 0.22 -4.67 7.20
N ASP A 67 -0.80 -5.40 6.75
CA ASP A 67 -1.61 -6.29 7.58
C ASP A 67 -1.42 -7.73 7.11
N CYS A 68 -1.21 -8.65 8.06
CA CYS A 68 -1.16 -10.07 7.76
C CYS A 68 -2.53 -10.71 7.87
N TRP A 69 -2.93 -11.52 6.89
CA TRP A 69 -4.23 -12.19 6.91
C TRP A 69 -4.37 -13.27 8.00
N SER A 70 -3.27 -13.66 8.63
CA SER A 70 -3.28 -14.56 9.78
C SER A 70 -3.37 -13.83 11.12
N GLU A 71 -3.32 -12.49 11.11
CA GLU A 71 -3.44 -11.67 12.30
C GLU A 71 -4.82 -11.90 12.93
N PRO A 72 -4.89 -12.33 14.20
CA PRO A 72 -6.16 -12.53 14.87
C PRO A 72 -6.82 -11.18 15.15
N ASP A 73 -8.15 -11.15 15.16
CA ASP A 73 -8.91 -9.96 15.53
C ASP A 73 -8.43 -9.39 16.88
N HIS A 74 -8.42 -8.08 17.05
CA HIS A 74 -7.98 -7.45 18.31
C HIS A 74 -8.86 -7.84 19.52
N ASP A 75 -10.09 -8.29 19.28
CA ASP A 75 -11.00 -8.85 20.29
C ASP A 75 -10.82 -10.37 20.50
N ALA A 76 -9.94 -11.01 19.73
CA ALA A 76 -9.60 -12.41 19.92
C ALA A 76 -9.02 -12.64 21.32
N GLN A 77 -9.14 -13.87 21.80
CA GLN A 77 -8.61 -14.24 23.11
C GLN A 77 -7.12 -13.91 23.16
N ARG A 78 -6.69 -13.17 24.20
CA ARG A 78 -5.29 -12.76 24.42
C ARG A 78 -4.24 -13.84 24.12
N ALA A 79 -4.58 -15.11 24.32
CA ALA A 79 -3.72 -16.25 24.03
C ALA A 79 -3.40 -16.41 22.52
N GLU A 80 -4.37 -16.19 21.64
CA GLU A 80 -4.20 -16.28 20.19
C GLU A 80 -3.31 -15.15 19.68
N TRP A 81 -3.54 -13.93 20.17
CA TRP A 81 -2.69 -12.77 19.87
C TRP A 81 -1.24 -12.99 20.30
N VAL A 82 -1.02 -13.47 21.53
CA VAL A 82 0.34 -13.77 22.03
C VAL A 82 1.02 -14.83 21.18
N LYS A 83 0.29 -15.91 20.83
CA LYS A 83 0.84 -16.96 19.96
C LYS A 83 1.23 -16.41 18.59
N TRP A 84 0.38 -15.59 17.99
CA TRP A 84 0.66 -14.97 16.69
C TRP A 84 1.90 -14.05 16.77
N MET A 85 2.00 -13.23 17.83
CA MET A 85 3.16 -12.37 18.07
C MET A 85 4.46 -13.15 18.29
N ASP A 86 4.44 -14.28 18.99
CA ASP A 86 5.63 -15.12 19.18
C ASP A 86 6.15 -15.68 17.85
N GLU A 87 5.25 -15.93 16.89
CA GLU A 87 5.58 -16.41 15.54
C GLU A 87 6.01 -15.26 14.59
N HIS A 88 5.45 -14.06 14.76
CA HIS A 88 5.63 -12.91 13.84
C HIS A 88 6.59 -11.83 14.36
N CYS A 89 6.97 -11.87 15.63
CA CYS A 89 7.77 -10.84 16.30
C CYS A 89 8.93 -11.36 17.17
N PRO A 90 9.57 -12.54 16.92
CA PRO A 90 10.79 -12.85 17.67
C PRO A 90 11.91 -11.85 17.35
N PHE A 91 11.94 -11.35 16.10
CA PHE A 91 12.73 -10.20 15.65
C PHE A 91 11.98 -9.47 14.51
N PRO A 92 11.06 -8.53 14.83
CA PRO A 92 10.03 -8.04 13.90
C PRO A 92 10.57 -7.45 12.59
N TYR A 93 11.80 -6.95 12.59
CA TYR A 93 12.39 -6.26 11.45
C TYR A 93 13.31 -7.13 10.58
N VAL A 94 13.68 -8.34 11.02
CA VAL A 94 14.74 -9.10 10.33
C VAL A 94 14.26 -9.65 8.99
N TYR A 95 13.06 -10.24 8.96
CA TYR A 95 12.53 -10.84 7.73
C TYR A 95 11.58 -9.90 7.00
N GLN A 96 10.74 -9.18 7.75
CA GLN A 96 9.72 -8.29 7.18
C GLN A 96 10.33 -7.11 6.40
N LEU A 97 11.39 -6.47 6.91
CA LEU A 97 11.98 -5.30 6.26
C LEU A 97 12.42 -5.57 4.82
N SER A 98 12.96 -6.76 4.56
CA SER A 98 13.39 -7.14 3.21
C SER A 98 12.23 -7.31 2.23
N VAL A 99 11.07 -7.75 2.73
CA VAL A 99 9.83 -7.88 1.96
C VAL A 99 9.23 -6.50 1.72
N ASP A 100 9.14 -5.67 2.76
CA ASP A 100 8.60 -4.32 2.69
C ASP A 100 9.39 -3.46 1.70
N GLU A 101 10.72 -3.50 1.73
CA GLU A 101 11.56 -2.75 0.79
C GLU A 101 11.36 -3.19 -0.66
N ARG A 102 11.18 -4.50 -0.91
CA ARG A 102 10.89 -5.01 -2.25
C ARG A 102 9.55 -4.54 -2.76
N VAL A 103 8.51 -4.58 -1.92
CA VAL A 103 7.19 -4.05 -2.26
C VAL A 103 7.28 -2.55 -2.49
N ARG A 104 7.96 -1.80 -1.63
CA ARG A 104 8.15 -0.35 -1.79
C ARG A 104 8.81 0.02 -3.11
N ILE A 105 9.91 -0.64 -3.46
CA ILE A 105 10.60 -0.42 -4.74
C ILE A 105 9.66 -0.71 -5.91
N GLU A 106 8.97 -1.86 -5.88
CA GLU A 106 7.99 -2.21 -6.92
C GLU A 106 6.91 -1.12 -7.06
N LEU A 107 6.35 -0.67 -5.95
CA LEU A 107 5.27 0.31 -5.97
C LEU A 107 5.74 1.68 -6.49
N LYS A 108 6.94 2.11 -6.10
CA LYS A 108 7.59 3.33 -6.61
C LYS A 108 7.86 3.27 -8.11
N GLU A 109 8.23 2.10 -8.64
CA GLU A 109 8.51 1.93 -10.07
C GLU A 109 7.24 1.91 -10.91
N LYS A 110 6.18 1.25 -10.40
CA LYS A 110 4.98 0.95 -11.18
C LYS A 110 3.84 1.92 -10.98
N TYR A 111 3.81 2.69 -9.89
CA TYR A 111 2.63 3.48 -9.53
C TYR A 111 2.94 4.94 -9.19
N ARG A 112 1.95 5.79 -9.49
CA ARG A 112 1.82 7.15 -8.98
C ARG A 112 0.43 7.32 -8.41
N PHE A 113 0.28 8.25 -7.47
CA PHE A 113 -0.92 8.33 -6.66
C PHE A 113 -1.53 9.73 -6.67
N TYR A 114 -2.84 9.78 -6.48
CA TYR A 114 -3.58 11.02 -6.27
C TYR A 114 -4.47 10.93 -5.03
N PHE A 115 -4.72 12.07 -4.40
CA PHE A 115 -5.65 12.19 -3.29
C PHE A 115 -7.02 12.62 -3.81
N LYS A 116 -8.06 11.89 -3.42
CA LYS A 116 -9.44 12.36 -3.55
C LYS A 116 -9.63 13.58 -2.63
N LYS A 117 -10.23 14.63 -3.19
CA LYS A 117 -10.67 15.81 -2.42
C LYS A 117 -12.04 15.58 -1.81
#